data_AF-A0A8H4FH45-F1
#
_entry.id   AF-A0A8H4FH45-F1
#
_cell.length_a   1.000
_cell.length_b   1.000
_cell.length_c   1.000
_cell.angle_alpha   90.00
_cell.angle_beta   90.00
_cell.angle_gamma   90.00
#
_symmetry.space_group_name_H-M   'P 1'
#
loop_
_entity.id
_entity.type
_entity.pdbx_description
1 polymer ?
#
loop_
_entity_poly.entity_id
_entity_poly.type
_entity_poly.pdbx_seq_one_letter_code
_entity_poly.pdbx_strand_id
1 'polypeptide(L)'
;MSGIPFITRLYTSNTGGTELYPLSSTSTTSSGAAAADHSDQPTFWDHLPASFRTGPPGNEIKAVNHATLAEFLKLEFSLDRLDAIYGKLWRVGAIRPARSLNAQLVLGRTIVLNNSLDMHLVWGDMKIFLKPLPRYLLEPAFWARHLPSLQHHSPASPRSGVRECALGLLYTYACLVNSPLDFELAVREGLIPRDGDQPSWTTWRKLATELLEPEVSNHIHRRFRHGELRLNRLNWINIFSGLSSCQMYHNPWHTYTEFAIDNMAWITTATVYLVVVLTAMQVGLSTDALKDNDTFQRASYGFTVFSILGPLVVVIMFMLVLLVVVVQNWLRARRTPHGTELPVEVPSTGFQRRIAREGDGK
;
A
#
# COMPACT_ATOMS: atom_id res chain seq x y z
N MET A 1 4.69 -32.66 3.79
CA MET A 1 3.90 -31.70 4.59
C MET A 1 3.28 -30.71 3.63
N SER A 2 1.95 -30.61 3.61
CA SER A 2 1.20 -29.79 2.63
C SER A 2 1.67 -28.35 2.66
N GLY A 3 1.87 -27.71 1.50
CA GLY A 3 2.41 -26.35 1.38
C GLY A 3 1.53 -25.21 1.92
N ILE A 4 0.57 -25.53 2.79
CA ILE A 4 -0.40 -24.65 3.42
C ILE A 4 0.19 -24.14 4.75
N PRO A 5 0.17 -22.82 5.01
CA PRO A 5 0.82 -22.24 6.19
C PRO A 5 0.01 -22.30 7.50
N PHE A 6 -1.27 -22.67 7.45
CA PHE A 6 -2.15 -22.75 8.61
C PHE A 6 -3.25 -23.78 8.38
N ILE A 7 -3.80 -24.32 9.47
CA ILE A 7 -4.91 -25.29 9.46
C ILE A 7 -6.19 -24.60 9.92
N THR A 8 -6.08 -23.63 10.83
CA THR A 8 -7.25 -22.92 11.37
C THR A 8 -7.94 -22.07 10.30
N ARG A 9 -9.24 -22.29 10.09
CA ARG A 9 -10.07 -21.45 9.21
C ARG A 9 -10.76 -20.37 10.02
N LEU A 10 -10.55 -19.10 9.66
CA LEU A 10 -11.19 -17.97 10.34
C LEU A 10 -12.72 -17.95 10.13
N TYR A 11 -13.16 -18.35 8.94
CA TYR A 11 -14.56 -18.46 8.57
C TYR A 11 -14.91 -19.93 8.35
N THR A 12 -15.95 -20.40 9.02
CA THR A 12 -16.53 -21.72 8.78
C THR A 12 -17.74 -21.52 7.89
N SER A 13 -17.62 -21.80 6.59
CA SER A 13 -18.78 -21.82 5.70
C SER A 13 -19.84 -22.71 6.32
N ASN A 14 -20.99 -22.14 6.67
CA ASN A 14 -22.16 -22.91 7.10
C ASN A 14 -22.69 -23.68 5.88
N THR A 15 -22.03 -24.76 5.50
CA THR A 15 -22.64 -25.79 4.66
C THR A 15 -23.76 -26.39 5.50
N GLY A 16 -25.00 -26.07 5.13
CA GLY A 16 -26.22 -26.35 5.88
C GLY A 16 -26.19 -27.67 6.63
N GLY A 17 -26.01 -27.59 7.94
CA GLY A 17 -26.28 -28.66 8.88
C GLY A 17 -27.79 -28.77 9.03
N THR A 18 -28.36 -29.75 8.34
CA THR A 18 -29.73 -30.24 8.50
C THR A 18 -30.09 -30.33 9.98
N GLU A 19 -31.08 -29.54 10.41
CA GLU A 19 -31.73 -29.75 11.70
C GLU A 19 -32.27 -31.18 11.73
N LEU A 20 -31.73 -31.99 12.65
CA LEU A 20 -32.28 -33.27 13.05
C LEU A 20 -33.65 -33.05 13.69
N TYR A 21 -34.70 -33.13 12.88
CA TYR A 21 -36.04 -33.47 13.34
C TYR A 21 -36.30 -34.94 13.02
N PRO A 22 -36.59 -35.81 14.00
CA PRO A 22 -37.14 -37.11 13.70
C PRO A 22 -38.66 -36.95 13.51
N LEU A 23 -39.19 -37.38 12.38
CA LEU A 23 -40.36 -38.26 12.30
C LEU A 23 -40.86 -38.45 10.86
N SER A 24 -41.13 -39.73 10.60
CA SER A 24 -42.15 -40.27 9.70
C SER A 24 -41.80 -40.46 8.21
N SER A 25 -41.63 -41.75 7.93
CA SER A 25 -41.64 -42.45 6.66
C SER A 25 -42.81 -42.11 5.74
N THR A 26 -42.54 -41.89 4.45
CA THR A 26 -43.32 -42.51 3.37
C THR A 26 -42.50 -42.55 2.06
N SER A 27 -42.58 -43.69 1.39
CA SER A 27 -41.98 -44.04 0.09
C SER A 27 -42.55 -43.27 -1.10
N THR A 28 -41.77 -43.08 -2.17
CA THR A 28 -42.00 -43.60 -3.55
C THR A 28 -40.97 -43.03 -4.55
N THR A 29 -40.73 -43.82 -5.59
CA THR A 29 -39.62 -43.96 -6.54
C THR A 29 -39.63 -43.04 -7.77
N SER A 30 -38.42 -42.91 -8.36
CA SER A 30 -38.07 -42.75 -9.79
C SER A 30 -38.08 -41.35 -10.44
N SER A 31 -36.92 -40.92 -10.93
CA SER A 31 -36.53 -40.98 -12.36
C SER A 31 -35.44 -39.94 -12.65
N GLY A 32 -34.33 -40.39 -13.23
CA GLY A 32 -33.17 -39.55 -13.52
C GLY A 32 -33.37 -38.60 -14.69
N ALA A 33 -32.78 -37.41 -14.56
CA ALA A 33 -32.30 -36.61 -15.68
C ALA A 33 -30.96 -36.00 -15.23
N ALA A 34 -29.91 -36.30 -16.01
CA ALA A 34 -28.55 -35.88 -15.77
C ALA A 34 -28.45 -34.35 -15.68
N ALA A 35 -28.35 -33.83 -14.46
CA ALA A 35 -27.88 -32.48 -14.22
C ALA A 35 -26.35 -32.51 -14.30
N ALA A 36 -25.81 -31.81 -15.30
CA ALA A 36 -24.39 -31.57 -15.43
C ALA A 36 -23.84 -31.04 -14.11
N ASP A 37 -22.81 -31.72 -13.62
CA ASP A 37 -22.05 -31.45 -12.40
C ASP A 37 -21.40 -30.05 -12.49
N HIS A 38 -22.14 -29.03 -12.06
CA HIS A 38 -21.68 -27.65 -11.92
C HIS A 38 -21.40 -27.29 -10.45
N SER A 39 -21.21 -28.29 -9.58
CA SER A 39 -20.93 -28.11 -8.15
C SER A 39 -19.47 -28.41 -7.85
N ASP A 40 -18.60 -27.41 -8.03
CA ASP A 40 -17.38 -27.19 -7.20
C ASP A 40 -16.52 -26.07 -7.82
N GLN A 41 -17.11 -24.89 -8.02
CA GLN A 41 -16.26 -23.70 -8.09
C GLN A 41 -15.73 -23.43 -6.68
N PRO A 42 -14.40 -23.30 -6.49
CA PRO A 42 -13.85 -23.03 -5.18
C PRO A 42 -14.48 -21.78 -4.59
N THR A 43 -15.00 -21.88 -3.35
CA THR A 43 -15.64 -20.78 -2.61
C THR A 43 -14.81 -19.49 -2.54
N PHE A 44 -13.49 -19.57 -2.75
CA PHE A 44 -12.61 -18.40 -2.76
C PHE A 44 -12.76 -17.49 -3.99
N TRP A 45 -13.36 -17.95 -5.10
CA TRP A 45 -13.50 -17.10 -6.31
C TRP A 45 -14.40 -15.90 -6.07
N ASP A 46 -15.44 -16.06 -5.25
CA ASP A 46 -16.36 -14.99 -4.87
C ASP A 46 -15.68 -13.89 -4.02
N HIS A 47 -14.48 -14.16 -3.52
CA HIS A 47 -13.70 -13.25 -2.68
C HIS A 47 -12.62 -12.49 -3.45
N LEU A 48 -12.45 -12.78 -4.75
CA LEU A 48 -11.50 -12.07 -5.60
C LEU A 48 -12.11 -10.74 -6.10
N PRO A 49 -11.28 -9.71 -6.31
CA PRO A 49 -11.76 -8.45 -6.86
C PRO A 49 -12.24 -8.65 -8.32
N ALA A 50 -13.21 -7.84 -8.74
CA ALA A 50 -13.78 -7.94 -10.09
C ALA A 50 -12.76 -7.65 -11.20
N SER A 51 -11.84 -6.71 -10.96
CA SER A 51 -10.84 -6.30 -11.97
C SER A 51 -9.58 -5.73 -11.32
N PHE A 52 -8.53 -5.63 -12.12
CA PHE A 52 -7.25 -5.03 -11.75
C PHE A 52 -6.70 -4.19 -12.90
N ARG A 53 -5.87 -3.19 -12.56
CA ARG A 53 -5.28 -2.24 -13.52
C ARG A 53 -3.91 -2.71 -13.95
N THR A 54 -3.60 -2.63 -15.24
CA THR A 54 -2.31 -3.03 -15.82
C THR A 54 -1.73 -1.93 -16.72
N GLY A 55 -0.41 -2.00 -16.96
CA GLY A 55 0.35 -1.07 -17.81
C GLY A 55 0.80 0.23 -17.13
N PRO A 56 1.76 0.99 -17.72
CA PRO A 56 2.11 2.35 -17.28
C PRO A 56 1.26 3.41 -18.02
N PRO A 57 0.53 4.33 -17.35
CA PRO A 57 0.10 4.39 -15.96
C PRO A 57 -1.35 3.90 -15.79
N GLY A 58 -1.56 2.59 -15.63
CA GLY A 58 -2.84 1.99 -15.22
C GLY A 58 -4.02 2.19 -16.18
N ASN A 59 -3.75 2.38 -17.48
CA ASN A 59 -4.77 2.64 -18.50
C ASN A 59 -5.57 1.41 -18.91
N GLU A 60 -5.05 0.19 -18.69
CA GLU A 60 -5.75 -1.03 -19.06
C GLU A 60 -6.41 -1.65 -17.82
N ILE A 61 -7.70 -1.95 -17.91
CA ILE A 61 -8.46 -2.63 -16.85
C ILE A 61 -8.77 -4.03 -17.35
N LYS A 62 -8.32 -5.05 -16.61
CA LYS A 62 -8.58 -6.46 -16.92
C LYS A 62 -9.45 -7.07 -15.82
N ALA A 63 -10.43 -7.88 -16.23
CA ALA A 63 -11.22 -8.67 -15.28
C ALA A 63 -10.36 -9.79 -14.66
N VAL A 64 -10.62 -10.13 -13.40
CA VAL A 64 -9.98 -11.29 -12.75
C VAL A 64 -10.71 -12.56 -13.18
N ASN A 65 -9.98 -13.46 -13.82
CA ASN A 65 -10.47 -14.78 -14.23
C ASN A 65 -9.34 -15.81 -14.13
N HIS A 66 -9.59 -17.07 -14.47
CA HIS A 66 -8.59 -18.14 -14.40
C HIS A 66 -7.31 -17.84 -15.21
N ALA A 67 -7.41 -17.14 -16.35
CA ALA A 67 -6.27 -16.82 -17.20
C ALA A 67 -5.46 -15.63 -16.67
N THR A 68 -6.14 -14.62 -16.10
CA THR A 68 -5.51 -13.37 -15.62
C THR A 68 -5.10 -13.42 -14.15
N LEU A 69 -5.53 -14.43 -13.39
CA LEU A 69 -5.26 -14.55 -11.95
C LEU A 69 -3.76 -14.48 -11.60
N ALA A 70 -2.91 -15.14 -12.39
CA ALA A 70 -1.47 -15.13 -12.12
C ALA A 70 -0.85 -13.73 -12.31
N GLU A 71 -1.34 -12.96 -13.28
CA GLU A 71 -0.93 -11.58 -13.52
C GLU A 71 -1.43 -10.67 -12.40
N PHE A 72 -2.70 -10.83 -12.00
CA PHE A 72 -3.29 -10.14 -10.85
C PHE A 72 -2.46 -10.35 -9.58
N LEU A 73 -2.18 -11.60 -9.20
CA LEU A 73 -1.42 -11.90 -7.99
C LEU A 73 -0.01 -11.32 -8.03
N LYS A 74 0.65 -11.34 -9.19
CA LYS A 74 1.98 -10.75 -9.34
C LYS A 74 1.93 -9.24 -9.09
N LEU A 75 0.92 -8.55 -9.59
CA LEU A 75 0.78 -7.11 -9.42
C LEU A 75 0.33 -6.75 -8.00
N GLU A 76 -0.66 -7.45 -7.47
CA GLU A 76 -1.24 -7.23 -6.15
C GLU A 76 -0.20 -7.38 -5.02
N PHE A 77 0.72 -8.34 -5.18
CA PHE A 77 1.81 -8.60 -4.25
C PHE A 77 3.17 -8.06 -4.72
N SER A 78 3.17 -7.14 -5.70
CA SER A 78 4.41 -6.52 -6.17
C SER A 78 5.03 -5.62 -5.10
N LEU A 79 6.32 -5.82 -4.83
CA LEU A 79 7.13 -4.99 -3.95
C LEU A 79 8.35 -4.40 -4.66
N ASP A 80 8.37 -4.43 -6.00
CA ASP A 80 9.49 -4.01 -6.86
C ASP A 80 10.05 -2.63 -6.48
N ARG A 81 9.15 -1.68 -6.17
CA ARG A 81 9.51 -0.31 -5.77
C ARG A 81 10.31 -0.27 -4.46
N LEU A 82 10.01 -1.18 -3.56
CA LEU A 82 10.63 -1.27 -2.24
C LEU A 82 11.90 -2.10 -2.26
N ASP A 83 11.90 -3.15 -3.06
CA ASP A 83 13.08 -3.97 -3.28
C ASP A 83 14.20 -3.15 -3.95
N ALA A 84 13.86 -2.24 -4.87
CA ALA A 84 14.80 -1.31 -5.48
C ALA A 84 15.53 -0.42 -4.46
N ILE A 85 14.90 -0.10 -3.33
CA ILE A 85 15.46 0.76 -2.27
C ILE A 85 15.79 -0.01 -0.99
N TYR A 86 15.76 -1.35 -1.03
CA TYR A 86 15.89 -2.20 0.16
C TYR A 86 17.16 -1.87 0.97
N GLY A 87 18.29 -1.65 0.31
CA GLY A 87 19.56 -1.30 0.99
C GLY A 87 19.51 0.01 1.79
N LYS A 88 18.52 0.87 1.56
CA LYS A 88 18.32 2.15 2.28
C LYS A 88 17.12 2.08 3.26
N LEU A 89 16.40 0.96 3.31
CA LEU A 89 15.16 0.81 4.09
C LEU A 89 15.40 0.98 5.60
N TRP A 90 16.61 0.68 6.08
CA TRP A 90 17.03 0.93 7.47
C TRP A 90 16.90 2.40 7.89
N ARG A 91 16.98 3.35 6.94
CA ARG A 91 16.77 4.79 7.21
C ARG A 91 15.29 5.13 7.40
N VAL A 92 14.39 4.32 6.84
CA VAL A 92 12.94 4.56 6.78
C VAL A 92 12.22 3.94 7.97
N GLY A 93 12.62 2.73 8.37
CA GLY A 93 12.00 1.99 9.47
C GLY A 93 12.95 0.99 10.12
N ALA A 94 12.73 0.75 11.40
CA ALA A 94 13.51 -0.20 12.20
C ALA A 94 13.11 -1.64 11.89
N ILE A 95 14.07 -2.57 12.00
CA ILE A 95 13.81 -4.01 11.96
C ILE A 95 13.16 -4.38 13.28
N ARG A 96 11.84 -4.60 13.25
CA ARG A 96 11.02 -5.00 14.40
C ARG A 96 9.62 -5.40 13.91
N PRO A 97 8.89 -6.24 14.65
CA PRO A 97 7.49 -6.51 14.38
C PRO A 97 6.63 -5.24 14.38
N ALA A 98 5.53 -5.26 13.64
CA ALA A 98 4.56 -4.17 13.62
C ALA A 98 3.97 -3.96 15.03
N ARG A 99 3.76 -2.70 15.46
CA ARG A 99 3.03 -2.43 16.71
C ARG A 99 1.55 -2.69 16.52
N SER A 100 0.86 -3.12 17.59
CA SER A 100 -0.57 -3.38 17.56
C SER A 100 -1.42 -2.17 17.13
N LEU A 101 -2.64 -2.41 16.67
CA LEU A 101 -3.54 -1.35 16.19
C LEU A 101 -3.83 -0.30 17.25
N ASN A 102 -4.10 -0.70 18.48
CA ASN A 102 -4.29 0.19 19.61
C ASN A 102 -3.04 1.05 19.86
N ALA A 103 -1.85 0.47 19.76
CA ALA A 103 -0.62 1.24 19.87
C ALA A 103 -0.47 2.27 18.74
N GLN A 104 -1.02 2.03 17.54
CA GLN A 104 -1.08 3.05 16.48
C GLN A 104 -2.00 4.22 16.88
N LEU A 105 -3.17 3.92 17.46
CA LEU A 105 -4.11 4.95 17.92
C LEU A 105 -3.54 5.79 19.06
N VAL A 106 -2.85 5.16 20.03
CA VAL A 106 -2.16 5.86 21.13
C VAL A 106 -1.08 6.82 20.61
N LEU A 107 -0.46 6.51 19.47
CA LEU A 107 0.49 7.41 18.80
C LEU A 107 -0.18 8.55 18.02
N GLY A 108 -1.51 8.69 18.12
CA GLY A 108 -2.29 9.70 17.41
C GLY A 108 -2.48 9.41 15.92
N ARG A 109 -2.32 8.15 15.48
CA ARG A 109 -2.44 7.80 14.07
C ARG A 109 -3.87 7.39 13.72
N THR A 110 -4.35 7.88 12.59
CA THR A 110 -5.60 7.46 11.96
C THR A 110 -5.33 6.32 10.98
N ILE A 111 -6.20 5.32 10.95
CA ILE A 111 -6.07 4.17 10.06
C ILE A 111 -6.69 4.52 8.70
N VAL A 112 -5.91 4.35 7.63
CA VAL A 112 -6.36 4.58 6.25
C VAL A 112 -6.21 3.28 5.46
N LEU A 113 -7.32 2.82 4.87
CA LEU A 113 -7.32 1.61 4.05
C LEU A 113 -6.66 1.88 2.70
N ASN A 114 -5.73 1.02 2.29
CA ASN A 114 -5.08 1.12 0.98
C ASN A 114 -4.78 -0.27 0.40
N ASN A 115 -5.32 -0.56 -0.78
CA ASN A 115 -5.12 -1.87 -1.41
C ASN A 115 -3.68 -2.15 -1.87
N SER A 116 -2.81 -1.14 -1.96
CA SER A 116 -1.44 -1.33 -2.43
C SER A 116 -0.57 -1.97 -1.34
N LEU A 117 0.00 -3.15 -1.61
CA LEU A 117 0.82 -3.88 -0.61
C LEU A 117 2.08 -3.11 -0.22
N ASP A 118 2.65 -2.36 -1.16
CA ASP A 118 3.84 -1.54 -0.98
C ASP A 118 3.63 -0.39 0.04
N MET A 119 2.37 0.05 0.23
CA MET A 119 1.93 1.04 1.19
C MET A 119 1.52 0.46 2.55
N HIS A 120 1.40 -0.86 2.68
CA HIS A 120 1.09 -1.50 3.96
C HIS A 120 2.18 -1.18 5.01
N LEU A 121 1.74 -0.73 6.19
CA LEU A 121 2.57 -0.25 7.32
C LEU A 121 3.38 1.03 7.03
N VAL A 122 3.04 1.77 5.99
CA VAL A 122 3.62 3.10 5.75
C VAL A 122 2.83 4.14 6.53
N TRP A 123 3.49 5.06 7.23
CA TRP A 123 2.83 6.12 8.00
C TRP A 123 3.45 7.49 7.76
N GLY A 124 2.62 8.52 7.82
CA GLY A 124 3.00 9.92 7.68
C GLY A 124 1.79 10.81 7.94
N ASP A 125 2.01 12.07 8.34
CA ASP A 125 0.93 13.03 8.56
C ASP A 125 -0.19 12.48 9.49
N MET A 126 0.22 11.88 10.61
CA MET A 126 -0.69 11.23 11.58
C MET A 126 -1.64 10.18 10.97
N LYS A 127 -1.29 9.62 9.80
CA LYS A 127 -2.02 8.54 9.13
C LYS A 127 -1.13 7.31 9.00
N ILE A 128 -1.72 6.14 9.12
CA ILE A 128 -1.07 4.87 8.79
C ILE A 128 -1.89 4.15 7.71
N PHE A 129 -1.21 3.78 6.64
CA PHE A 129 -1.80 3.06 5.52
C PHE A 129 -1.74 1.56 5.78
N LEU A 130 -2.90 0.92 5.80
CA LEU A 130 -3.02 -0.51 6.03
C LEU A 130 -3.82 -1.13 4.87
N LYS A 131 -3.24 -2.16 4.26
CA LYS A 131 -3.94 -3.02 3.30
C LYS A 131 -4.95 -3.91 4.01
N PRO A 132 -6.27 -3.81 3.70
CA PRO A 132 -7.27 -4.74 4.20
C PRO A 132 -6.89 -6.18 3.89
N LEU A 133 -7.19 -7.10 4.82
CA LEU A 133 -6.82 -8.49 4.68
C LEU A 133 -7.72 -9.14 3.61
N PRO A 134 -7.18 -9.60 2.47
CA PRO A 134 -8.01 -10.21 1.45
C PRO A 134 -8.57 -11.55 1.92
N ARG A 135 -9.88 -11.75 1.79
CA ARG A 135 -10.55 -12.97 2.30
C ARG A 135 -10.04 -14.25 1.66
N TYR A 136 -9.68 -14.22 0.37
CA TYR A 136 -9.10 -15.38 -0.32
C TYR A 136 -7.77 -15.86 0.30
N LEU A 137 -7.00 -15.00 1.00
CA LEU A 137 -5.79 -15.42 1.71
C LEU A 137 -6.07 -16.21 2.98
N LEU A 138 -7.29 -16.14 3.50
CA LEU A 138 -7.71 -16.87 4.71
C LEU A 138 -8.27 -18.26 4.37
N GLU A 139 -8.37 -18.60 3.08
CA GLU A 139 -8.85 -19.88 2.58
C GLU A 139 -7.67 -20.84 2.30
N PRO A 140 -7.53 -21.96 3.04
CA PRO A 140 -6.44 -22.93 2.81
C PRO A 140 -6.39 -23.48 1.38
N ALA A 141 -7.55 -23.63 0.72
CA ALA A 141 -7.65 -24.11 -0.65
C ALA A 141 -6.96 -23.19 -1.66
N PHE A 142 -6.97 -21.87 -1.40
CA PHE A 142 -6.29 -20.89 -2.24
C PHE A 142 -4.77 -21.10 -2.20
N TRP A 143 -4.20 -21.33 -1.01
CA TRP A 143 -2.78 -21.61 -0.84
C TRP A 143 -2.34 -22.87 -1.56
N ALA A 144 -3.10 -23.96 -1.43
CA ALA A 144 -2.79 -25.22 -2.07
C ALA A 144 -2.76 -25.11 -3.61
N ARG A 145 -3.65 -24.31 -4.20
CA ARG A 145 -3.81 -24.19 -5.66
C ARG A 145 -2.94 -23.11 -6.30
N HIS A 146 -2.74 -21.99 -5.62
CA HIS A 146 -2.14 -20.79 -6.21
C HIS A 146 -0.83 -20.34 -5.55
N LEU A 147 -0.53 -20.79 -4.33
CA LEU A 147 0.69 -20.44 -3.58
C LEU A 147 1.41 -21.68 -2.99
N PRO A 148 1.77 -22.69 -3.81
CA PRO A 148 2.38 -23.93 -3.32
C PRO A 148 3.75 -23.70 -2.66
N SER A 149 4.13 -24.58 -1.72
CA SER A 149 5.41 -24.51 -1.01
C SER A 149 6.60 -24.75 -1.94
N LEU A 150 7.66 -23.98 -1.73
CA LEU A 150 8.86 -23.90 -2.57
C LEU A 150 9.92 -24.96 -2.21
N GLN A 151 9.54 -26.16 -1.76
CA GLN A 151 10.52 -27.19 -1.41
C GLN A 151 11.33 -27.71 -2.62
N HIS A 152 10.91 -27.43 -3.86
CA HIS A 152 11.58 -27.92 -5.07
C HIS A 152 11.76 -26.93 -6.23
N HIS A 153 11.57 -25.62 -6.03
CA HIS A 153 11.69 -24.65 -7.13
C HIS A 153 12.79 -23.62 -6.89
N SER A 154 13.66 -23.51 -7.89
CA SER A 154 14.76 -22.56 -8.03
C SER A 154 14.37 -21.14 -7.56
N PRO A 155 15.27 -20.38 -6.91
CA PRO A 155 15.02 -19.03 -6.35
C PRO A 155 14.60 -17.96 -7.37
N ALA A 156 14.42 -18.34 -8.65
CA ALA A 156 14.12 -17.46 -9.77
C ALA A 156 12.68 -17.58 -10.33
N SER A 157 11.77 -18.33 -9.68
CA SER A 157 10.38 -18.38 -10.18
C SER A 157 9.60 -17.10 -9.78
N PRO A 158 8.88 -16.42 -10.70
CA PRO A 158 8.12 -15.20 -10.37
C PRO A 158 7.05 -15.38 -9.29
N ARG A 159 6.67 -16.63 -8.98
CA ARG A 159 5.63 -16.99 -8.01
C ARG A 159 6.17 -17.19 -6.58
N SER A 160 7.49 -17.35 -6.40
CA SER A 160 8.07 -17.49 -5.06
C SER A 160 7.90 -16.21 -4.24
N GLY A 161 8.12 -15.05 -4.86
CA GLY A 161 7.93 -13.76 -4.20
C GLY A 161 6.49 -13.52 -3.73
N VAL A 162 5.49 -13.92 -4.52
CA VAL A 162 4.07 -13.73 -4.16
C VAL A 162 3.72 -14.46 -2.87
N ARG A 163 4.18 -15.71 -2.71
CA ARG A 163 3.93 -16.50 -1.49
C ARG A 163 4.59 -15.86 -0.26
N GLU A 164 5.85 -15.47 -0.37
CA GLU A 164 6.58 -14.80 0.72
C GLU A 164 5.93 -13.46 1.10
N CYS A 165 5.41 -12.72 0.12
CA CYS A 165 4.69 -11.47 0.32
C CYS A 165 3.34 -11.69 1.00
N ALA A 166 2.57 -12.69 0.57
CA ALA A 166 1.28 -13.05 1.18
C ALA A 166 1.45 -13.51 2.63
N LEU A 167 2.48 -14.32 2.91
CA LEU A 167 2.83 -14.71 4.28
C LEU A 167 3.24 -13.51 5.12
N GLY A 168 4.01 -12.59 4.54
CA GLY A 168 4.40 -11.36 5.22
C GLY A 168 3.20 -10.49 5.60
N LEU A 169 2.20 -10.39 4.73
CA LEU A 169 0.94 -9.69 5.04
C LEU A 169 0.17 -10.38 6.18
N LEU A 170 0.08 -11.72 6.18
CA LEU A 170 -0.59 -12.43 7.26
C LEU A 170 0.15 -12.28 8.60
N TYR A 171 1.47 -12.35 8.57
CA TYR A 171 2.31 -12.16 9.74
C TYR A 171 2.18 -10.75 10.33
N THR A 172 2.14 -9.70 9.50
CA THR A 172 1.94 -8.35 10.01
C THR A 172 0.59 -8.20 10.69
N TYR A 173 -0.45 -8.85 10.16
CA TYR A 173 -1.75 -8.89 10.82
C TYR A 173 -1.74 -9.61 12.17
N ALA A 174 -1.01 -10.74 12.29
CA ALA A 174 -0.82 -11.40 13.58
C ALA A 174 -0.09 -10.49 14.61
N CYS A 175 0.80 -9.61 14.14
CA CYS A 175 1.47 -8.61 14.99
C CYS A 175 0.55 -7.41 15.33
N LEU A 176 -0.24 -6.94 14.35
CA LEU A 176 -1.18 -5.82 14.49
C LEU A 176 -2.34 -6.15 15.45
N VAL A 177 -2.83 -7.39 15.39
CA VAL A 177 -4.02 -7.85 16.10
C VAL A 177 -3.62 -8.85 17.20
N ASN A 178 -3.00 -8.33 18.26
CA ASN A 178 -2.47 -9.15 19.35
C ASN A 178 -3.41 -9.27 20.56
N SER A 179 -4.41 -8.39 20.66
CA SER A 179 -5.37 -8.34 21.76
C SER A 179 -6.82 -8.40 21.27
N PRO A 180 -7.79 -8.76 22.15
CA PRO A 180 -9.21 -8.74 21.79
C PRO A 180 -9.70 -7.35 21.34
N LEU A 181 -9.16 -6.28 21.94
CA LEU A 181 -9.47 -4.91 21.58
C LEU A 181 -8.99 -4.59 20.17
N ASP A 182 -7.76 -5.01 19.81
CA ASP A 182 -7.25 -4.84 18.46
C ASP A 182 -8.08 -5.62 17.43
N PHE A 183 -8.61 -6.78 17.81
CA PHE A 183 -9.47 -7.58 16.94
C PHE A 183 -10.80 -6.90 16.65
N GLU A 184 -11.46 -6.40 17.70
CA GLU A 184 -12.68 -5.61 17.54
C GLU A 184 -12.43 -4.37 16.67
N LEU A 185 -11.31 -3.68 16.91
CA LEU A 185 -10.89 -2.52 16.11
C LEU A 185 -10.63 -2.90 14.65
N ALA A 186 -9.91 -3.99 14.38
CA ALA A 186 -9.64 -4.46 13.03
C ALA A 186 -10.92 -4.79 12.27
N VAL A 187 -11.89 -5.42 12.95
CA VAL A 187 -13.20 -5.71 12.39
C VAL A 187 -13.99 -4.40 12.18
N ARG A 188 -13.92 -3.43 13.10
CA ARG A 188 -14.58 -2.11 13.01
C ARG A 188 -14.11 -1.28 11.83
N GLU A 189 -12.79 -1.17 11.66
CA GLU A 189 -12.18 -0.37 10.60
C GLU A 189 -12.18 -1.07 9.23
N GLY A 190 -12.78 -2.27 9.12
CA GLY A 190 -12.84 -3.03 7.87
C GLY A 190 -11.49 -3.63 7.43
N LEU A 191 -10.55 -3.78 8.36
CA LEU A 191 -9.25 -4.42 8.09
C LEU A 191 -9.38 -5.95 7.97
N ILE A 192 -10.33 -6.54 8.69
CA ILE A 192 -10.70 -7.96 8.58
C ILE A 192 -12.09 -8.03 7.91
N PRO A 193 -12.26 -8.84 6.84
CA PRO A 193 -13.53 -8.98 6.14
C PRO A 193 -14.68 -9.38 7.06
N ARG A 194 -15.87 -8.85 6.78
CA ARG A 194 -17.12 -9.21 7.49
C ARG A 194 -18.13 -9.96 6.61
N ASP A 195 -17.77 -10.26 5.37
CA ASP A 195 -18.71 -10.78 4.40
C ASP A 195 -19.17 -12.19 4.80
N GLY A 196 -20.46 -12.39 5.06
CA GLY A 196 -21.01 -13.67 5.52
C GLY A 196 -20.86 -13.87 7.03
N ASP A 197 -19.92 -14.73 7.45
CA ASP A 197 -19.78 -15.14 8.85
C ASP A 197 -18.97 -14.14 9.68
N GLN A 198 -19.42 -13.88 10.91
CA GLN A 198 -18.73 -12.97 11.82
C GLN A 198 -17.45 -13.64 12.35
N PRO A 199 -16.26 -13.03 12.15
CA PRO A 199 -15.01 -13.64 12.60
C PRO A 199 -14.95 -13.65 14.13
N SER A 200 -14.51 -14.76 14.71
CA SER A 200 -14.36 -14.92 16.17
C SER A 200 -12.92 -14.68 16.62
N TRP A 201 -12.75 -14.00 17.76
CA TRP A 201 -11.45 -13.82 18.41
C TRP A 201 -10.77 -15.16 18.74
N THR A 202 -11.52 -16.18 19.16
CA THR A 202 -10.94 -17.48 19.54
C THR A 202 -10.29 -18.17 18.34
N THR A 203 -10.91 -18.06 17.17
CA THR A 203 -10.39 -18.58 15.91
C THR A 203 -9.23 -17.75 15.40
N TRP A 204 -9.34 -16.42 15.46
CA TRP A 204 -8.23 -15.52 15.12
C TRP A 204 -6.99 -15.80 15.96
N ARG A 205 -7.14 -15.98 17.28
CA ARG A 205 -6.01 -16.29 18.17
C ARG A 205 -5.28 -17.57 17.77
N LYS A 206 -6.00 -18.62 17.38
CA LYS A 206 -5.40 -19.87 16.90
C LYS A 206 -4.64 -19.64 15.60
N LEU A 207 -5.28 -19.00 14.62
CA LEU A 207 -4.66 -18.65 13.34
C LEU A 207 -3.40 -17.78 13.52
N ALA A 208 -3.48 -16.73 14.34
CA ALA A 208 -2.35 -15.85 14.63
C ALA A 208 -1.20 -16.61 15.30
N THR A 209 -1.50 -17.60 16.15
CA THR A 209 -0.46 -18.44 16.78
C THR A 209 0.27 -19.28 15.74
N GLU A 210 -0.46 -19.93 14.82
CA GLU A 210 0.12 -20.71 13.71
C GLU A 210 0.99 -19.82 12.78
N LEU A 211 0.53 -18.59 12.50
CA LEU A 211 1.27 -17.64 11.66
C LEU A 211 2.54 -17.07 12.30
N LEU A 212 2.62 -17.06 13.63
CA LEU A 212 3.78 -16.60 14.39
C LEU A 212 4.82 -17.69 14.62
N GLU A 213 4.56 -18.94 14.19
CA GLU A 213 5.53 -20.02 14.32
C GLU A 213 6.83 -19.69 13.56
N PRO A 214 8.01 -20.07 14.10
CA PRO A 214 9.30 -19.83 13.45
C PRO A 214 9.38 -20.41 12.02
N GLU A 215 8.72 -21.54 11.79
CA GLU A 215 8.69 -22.18 10.47
C GLU A 215 8.01 -21.29 9.43
N VAL A 216 6.90 -20.64 9.78
CA VAL A 216 6.18 -19.74 8.87
C VAL A 216 6.89 -18.40 8.77
N SER A 217 7.32 -17.85 9.90
CA SER A 217 7.89 -16.50 9.97
C SER A 217 9.26 -16.36 9.30
N ASN A 218 10.04 -17.43 9.19
CA ASN A 218 11.32 -17.42 8.46
C ASN A 218 11.14 -17.33 6.93
N HIS A 219 10.00 -17.74 6.39
CA HIS A 219 9.67 -17.71 4.96
C HIS A 219 8.97 -16.42 4.52
N ILE A 220 9.04 -15.38 5.34
CA ILE A 220 8.43 -14.08 5.05
C ILE A 220 9.36 -13.22 4.20
N HIS A 221 8.77 -12.49 3.26
CA HIS A 221 9.48 -11.52 2.45
C HIS A 221 10.20 -10.45 3.31
N ARG A 222 11.43 -10.11 2.94
CA ARG A 222 12.33 -9.25 3.74
C ARG A 222 11.72 -7.91 4.14
N ARG A 223 10.81 -7.36 3.32
CA ARG A 223 10.06 -6.12 3.63
C ARG A 223 9.33 -6.20 4.97
N PHE A 224 8.63 -7.29 5.27
CA PHE A 224 7.76 -7.40 6.44
C PHE A 224 8.51 -7.68 7.75
N ARG A 225 9.83 -7.85 7.69
CA ARG A 225 10.71 -7.82 8.88
C ARG A 225 10.89 -6.40 9.42
N HIS A 226 10.69 -5.40 8.58
CA HIS A 226 10.60 -4.01 9.01
C HIS A 226 9.16 -3.73 9.42
N GLY A 227 9.01 -3.05 10.57
CA GLY A 227 7.71 -2.62 11.06
C GLY A 227 7.20 -1.42 10.27
N GLU A 228 6.84 -0.35 10.97
CA GLU A 228 6.26 0.82 10.32
C GLU A 228 7.32 1.68 9.62
N LEU A 229 7.03 2.04 8.37
CA LEU A 229 7.90 2.87 7.54
C LEU A 229 7.44 4.32 7.50
N ARG A 230 8.37 5.26 7.66
CA ARG A 230 8.08 6.70 7.55
C ARG A 230 7.92 7.13 6.09
N LEU A 231 6.74 7.58 5.71
CA LEU A 231 6.42 8.05 4.36
C LEU A 231 7.32 9.21 3.92
N ASN A 232 7.57 10.18 4.81
CA ASN A 232 8.44 11.32 4.47
C ASN A 232 9.86 10.85 4.07
N ARG A 233 10.45 9.93 4.86
CA ARG A 233 11.78 9.37 4.56
C ARG A 233 11.76 8.51 3.30
N LEU A 234 10.69 7.78 3.08
CA LEU A 234 10.49 6.96 1.89
C LEU A 234 10.42 7.82 0.62
N ASN A 235 9.69 8.94 0.66
CA ASN A 235 9.62 9.92 -0.41
C ASN A 235 11.00 10.50 -0.73
N TRP A 236 11.75 10.94 0.29
CA TRP A 236 13.11 11.44 0.08
C TRP A 236 14.03 10.40 -0.55
N ILE A 237 14.03 9.16 -0.06
CA ILE A 237 14.86 8.10 -0.63
C ILE A 237 14.46 7.81 -2.08
N ASN A 238 13.17 7.81 -2.40
CA ASN A 238 12.74 7.56 -3.77
C ASN A 238 13.16 8.69 -4.72
N ILE A 239 13.05 9.95 -4.28
CA ILE A 239 13.51 11.13 -5.02
C ILE A 239 15.03 11.05 -5.26
N PHE A 240 15.82 10.80 -4.21
CA PHE A 240 17.28 10.76 -4.33
C PHE A 240 17.81 9.50 -5.03
N SER A 241 17.08 8.38 -4.98
CA SER A 241 17.51 7.14 -5.65
C SER A 241 17.12 7.12 -7.12
N GLY A 242 16.05 7.82 -7.50
CA GLY A 242 15.54 7.88 -8.87
C GLY A 242 15.67 9.27 -9.48
N LEU A 243 16.89 9.80 -9.57
CA LEU A 243 17.19 11.15 -10.10
C LEU A 243 16.57 11.42 -11.50
N SER A 244 16.31 10.38 -12.29
CA SER A 244 15.71 10.45 -13.63
C SER A 244 14.17 10.38 -13.65
N SER A 245 13.52 10.00 -12.54
CA SER A 245 12.07 9.81 -12.46
C SER A 245 11.38 10.59 -11.35
N CYS A 246 12.11 11.13 -10.35
CA CYS A 246 11.61 11.94 -9.22
C CYS A 246 10.17 11.63 -8.80
N GLN A 247 9.84 10.34 -8.68
CA GLN A 247 8.48 9.91 -8.45
C GLN A 247 8.26 9.97 -6.95
N MET A 248 7.23 10.68 -6.47
CA MET A 248 6.86 10.59 -5.07
C MET A 248 6.30 9.18 -4.80
N TYR A 249 6.63 8.60 -3.64
CA TYR A 249 6.24 7.22 -3.35
C TYR A 249 4.72 7.09 -3.21
N HIS A 250 4.14 8.07 -2.51
CA HIS A 250 2.73 8.38 -2.45
C HIS A 250 2.67 9.89 -2.21
N ASN A 251 1.89 10.63 -3.01
CA ASN A 251 1.81 12.08 -2.85
C ASN A 251 0.93 12.39 -1.63
N PRO A 252 1.50 12.78 -0.47
CA PRO A 252 0.71 13.10 0.71
C PRO A 252 0.08 14.50 0.59
N TRP A 253 0.58 15.31 -0.34
CA TRP A 253 0.25 16.72 -0.46
C TRP A 253 -0.87 16.88 -1.49
N HIS A 254 -2.07 17.19 -1.01
CA HIS A 254 -3.13 17.67 -1.90
C HIS A 254 -2.77 19.06 -2.47
N THR A 255 -1.88 19.81 -1.81
CA THR A 255 -1.44 21.14 -2.24
C THR A 255 0.04 21.36 -1.94
N TYR A 256 0.80 21.92 -2.90
CA TYR A 256 2.21 22.31 -2.72
C TYR A 256 2.46 23.28 -1.54
N THR A 257 1.41 23.98 -1.10
CA THR A 257 1.42 24.98 -0.04
C THR A 257 1.73 24.38 1.33
N GLU A 258 1.20 23.20 1.66
CA GLU A 258 1.43 22.55 2.96
C GLU A 258 2.89 22.12 3.13
N PHE A 259 3.49 21.59 2.05
CA PHE A 259 4.93 21.29 2.02
C PHE A 259 5.79 22.55 2.19
N ALA A 260 5.38 23.67 1.58
CA ALA A 260 6.10 24.93 1.72
C ALA A 260 6.04 25.47 3.15
N ILE A 261 4.87 25.40 3.81
CA ILE A 261 4.66 25.90 5.17
C ILE A 261 5.46 25.09 6.20
N ASP A 262 5.42 23.75 6.13
CA ASP A 262 6.13 22.89 7.09
C ASP A 262 7.66 23.01 6.99
N ASN A 263 8.19 23.21 5.77
CA ASN A 263 9.62 23.41 5.57
C ASN A 263 10.04 24.88 5.78
N MET A 264 9.11 25.84 5.67
CA MET A 264 9.38 27.26 5.96
C MET A 264 9.69 27.50 7.44
N ALA A 265 9.18 26.68 8.36
CA ALA A 265 9.46 26.86 9.79
C ALA A 265 10.98 26.83 10.08
N TRP A 266 11.69 25.81 9.57
CA TRP A 266 13.14 25.70 9.74
C TRP A 266 13.92 26.82 9.04
N ILE A 267 13.50 27.21 7.83
CA ILE A 267 14.13 28.31 7.08
C ILE A 267 13.93 29.63 7.83
N THR A 268 12.72 29.88 8.33
CA THR A 268 12.37 31.06 9.11
C THR A 268 13.18 31.12 10.40
N THR A 269 13.24 30.02 11.16
CA THR A 269 14.05 29.96 12.39
C THR A 269 15.53 30.21 12.11
N ALA A 270 16.10 29.60 11.08
CA ALA A 270 17.49 29.83 10.69
C ALA A 270 17.73 31.29 10.25
N THR A 271 16.78 31.88 9.52
CA THR A 271 16.84 33.28 9.06
C THR A 271 16.79 34.24 10.25
N VAL A 272 15.85 34.03 11.19
CA VAL A 272 15.75 34.84 12.41
C VAL A 272 17.03 34.73 13.22
N TYR A 273 17.58 33.53 13.40
CA TYR A 273 18.85 33.32 14.10
C TYR A 273 20.01 34.06 13.40
N LEU A 274 20.12 33.97 12.07
CA LEU A 274 21.13 34.71 11.29
C LEU A 274 20.99 36.22 11.46
N VAL A 275 19.78 36.76 11.44
CA VAL A 275 19.51 38.19 11.66
C VAL A 275 19.95 38.63 13.06
N VAL A 276 19.70 37.81 14.09
CA VAL A 276 20.15 38.10 15.46
C VAL A 276 21.68 38.10 15.56
N VAL A 277 22.36 37.13 14.93
CA VAL A 277 23.84 37.11 14.92
C VAL A 277 24.41 38.30 14.14
N LEU A 278 23.81 38.65 12.99
CA LEU A 278 24.23 39.80 12.19
C LEU A 278 24.05 41.12 12.93
N THR A 279 22.95 41.31 13.65
CA THR A 279 22.73 42.51 14.47
C THR A 279 23.71 42.59 15.65
N ALA A 280 23.98 41.48 16.34
CA ALA A 280 25.01 41.44 17.38
C ALA A 280 26.41 41.79 16.84
N MET A 281 26.72 41.34 15.62
CA MET A 281 27.99 41.63 14.96
C MET A 281 28.11 43.10 14.54
N GLN A 282 27.01 43.71 14.09
CA GLN A 282 26.95 45.15 13.81
C GLN A 282 27.25 45.98 15.07
N VAL A 283 26.71 45.57 16.22
CA VAL A 283 27.01 46.20 17.52
C VAL A 283 28.48 46.01 17.91
N GLY A 284 29.04 44.82 17.71
CA GLY A 284 30.47 44.54 17.96
C GLY A 284 31.41 45.41 17.12
N LEU A 285 31.13 45.57 15.82
CA LEU A 285 31.90 46.43 14.92
C LEU A 285 31.79 47.92 15.26
N SER A 286 30.73 48.33 15.95
CA SER A 286 30.53 49.71 16.40
C SER A 286 31.24 50.05 17.72
N THR A 287 31.78 49.05 18.42
CA THR A 287 32.42 49.23 19.74
C THR A 287 33.93 49.49 19.57
N ASP A 288 34.46 50.48 20.27
CA ASP A 288 35.89 50.87 20.20
C ASP A 288 36.86 49.73 20.56
N ALA A 289 36.42 48.76 21.36
CA ALA A 289 37.22 47.59 21.74
C ALA A 289 37.45 46.58 20.60
N LEU A 290 36.55 46.50 19.61
CA LEU A 290 36.59 45.49 18.54
C LEU A 290 36.70 46.09 17.13
N LYS A 291 36.37 47.37 16.96
CA LYS A 291 36.39 48.09 15.69
C LYS A 291 37.78 48.09 15.04
N ASP A 292 38.83 48.23 15.84
CA ASP A 292 40.22 48.32 15.35
C ASP A 292 40.94 46.96 15.29
N ASN A 293 40.23 45.85 15.57
CA ASN A 293 40.81 44.51 15.48
C ASN A 293 40.60 43.91 14.09
N ASP A 294 41.67 43.89 13.28
CA ASP A 294 41.68 43.33 11.92
C ASP A 294 41.17 41.88 11.83
N THR A 295 41.40 41.08 12.88
CA THR A 295 40.95 39.68 12.92
C THR A 295 39.42 39.60 13.01
N PHE A 296 38.83 40.50 13.81
CA PHE A 296 37.39 40.59 13.99
C PHE A 296 36.70 41.16 12.75
N GLN A 297 37.30 42.16 12.10
CA GLN A 297 36.84 42.72 10.82
C GLN A 297 36.78 41.65 9.72
N ARG A 298 37.84 40.84 9.56
CA ARG A 298 37.88 39.75 8.57
C ARG A 298 36.86 38.65 8.85
N ALA A 299 36.74 38.22 10.11
CA ALA A 299 35.73 37.23 10.51
C ALA A 299 34.32 37.75 10.25
N SER A 300 34.08 39.04 10.55
CA SER A 300 32.82 39.73 10.31
C SER A 300 32.47 39.79 8.83
N TYR A 301 33.41 40.18 7.97
CA TYR A 301 33.21 40.20 6.52
C TYR A 301 32.84 38.81 5.97
N GLY A 302 33.59 37.76 6.36
CA GLY A 302 33.30 36.39 5.92
C GLY A 302 31.93 35.90 6.36
N PHE A 303 31.54 36.20 7.61
CA PHE A 303 30.23 35.82 8.14
C PHE A 303 29.08 36.58 7.44
N THR A 304 29.26 37.87 7.12
CA THR A 304 28.26 38.64 6.36
C THR A 304 28.06 38.07 4.97
N VAL A 305 29.15 37.78 4.24
CA VAL A 305 29.06 37.16 2.90
C VAL A 305 28.35 35.81 2.98
N PHE A 306 28.71 34.96 3.95
CA PHE A 306 28.06 33.67 4.16
C PHE A 306 26.55 33.82 4.48
N SER A 307 26.18 34.78 5.32
CA SER A 307 24.79 35.00 5.72
C SER A 307 23.90 35.55 4.60
N ILE A 308 24.49 36.19 3.59
CA ILE A 308 23.78 36.62 2.38
C ILE A 308 23.73 35.48 1.36
N LEU A 309 24.87 34.85 1.08
CA LEU A 309 24.99 33.87 0.01
C LEU A 309 24.37 32.52 0.39
N GLY A 310 24.43 32.12 1.66
CA GLY A 310 23.91 30.86 2.18
C GLY A 310 22.40 30.69 1.93
N PRO A 311 21.55 31.60 2.45
CA PRO A 311 20.10 31.55 2.18
C PRO A 311 19.77 31.62 0.68
N LEU A 312 20.50 32.43 -0.10
CA LEU A 312 20.31 32.53 -1.55
C LEU A 312 20.53 31.17 -2.25
N VAL A 313 21.63 30.47 -1.91
CA VAL A 313 21.93 29.14 -2.46
C VAL A 313 20.85 28.13 -2.08
N VAL A 314 20.36 28.15 -0.84
CA VAL A 314 19.30 27.25 -0.38
C VAL A 314 18.00 27.49 -1.16
N VAL A 315 17.61 28.74 -1.39
CA VAL A 315 16.43 29.10 -2.17
C VAL A 315 16.58 28.67 -3.63
N ILE A 316 17.75 28.91 -4.25
CA ILE A 316 18.02 28.49 -5.64
C ILE A 316 17.95 26.95 -5.75
N MET A 317 18.56 26.23 -4.81
CA MET A 317 18.52 24.76 -4.78
C MET A 317 17.07 24.25 -4.65
N PHE A 318 16.27 24.85 -3.76
CA PHE A 318 14.87 24.49 -3.58
C PHE A 318 14.04 24.73 -4.86
N MET A 319 14.23 25.88 -5.51
CA MET A 319 13.57 26.21 -6.77
C MET A 319 13.97 25.25 -7.90
N LEU A 320 15.25 24.84 -7.96
CA LEU A 320 15.73 23.89 -8.97
C LEU A 320 15.12 22.49 -8.76
N VAL A 321 15.02 22.02 -7.51
CA VAL A 321 14.34 20.75 -7.21
C VAL A 321 12.86 20.81 -7.61
N LEU A 322 12.16 21.91 -7.28
CA LEU A 322 10.78 22.12 -7.71
C LEU A 322 10.65 22.13 -9.23
N LEU A 323 11.54 22.82 -9.95
CA LEU A 323 11.57 22.85 -11.41
C LEU A 323 11.72 21.44 -11.98
N VAL A 324 12.66 20.64 -11.49
CA VAL A 324 12.87 19.26 -11.96
C VAL A 324 11.61 18.42 -11.75
N VAL A 325 10.98 18.52 -10.57
CA VAL A 325 9.74 17.77 -10.26
C VAL A 325 8.59 18.20 -11.18
N VAL A 326 8.38 19.51 -11.36
CA VAL A 326 7.30 20.05 -12.21
C VAL A 326 7.53 19.70 -13.68
N VAL A 327 8.74 19.88 -14.19
CA VAL A 327 9.08 19.55 -15.58
C VAL A 327 8.92 18.06 -15.85
N GLN A 328 9.38 17.19 -14.94
CA GLN A 328 9.18 15.75 -15.10
C GLN A 328 7.71 15.35 -15.03
N ASN A 329 6.93 15.94 -14.10
CA ASN A 329 5.50 15.70 -14.00
C ASN A 329 4.77 16.15 -15.28
N TRP A 330 5.13 17.32 -15.82
CA TRP A 330 4.56 17.85 -17.05
C TRP A 330 4.96 17.05 -18.29
N LEU A 331 6.22 16.61 -18.39
CA LEU A 331 6.67 15.71 -19.45
C LEU A 331 5.92 14.38 -19.41
N ARG A 332 5.62 13.85 -18.21
CA ARG A 332 4.78 12.66 -18.05
C ARG A 332 3.36 12.92 -18.50
N ALA A 333 2.76 14.05 -18.10
CA ALA A 333 1.42 14.46 -18.54
C ALA A 333 1.33 14.58 -20.07
N ARG A 334 2.39 15.05 -20.74
CA ARG A 334 2.47 15.08 -22.22
C ARG A 334 2.69 13.71 -22.86
N ARG A 335 3.37 12.80 -22.17
CA ARG A 335 3.63 11.44 -22.66
C ARG A 335 2.44 10.51 -22.49
N THR A 336 1.49 10.82 -21.61
CA THR A 336 0.16 10.22 -21.64
C THR A 336 -0.51 10.66 -22.94
N PRO A 337 -0.74 9.75 -23.91
CA PRO A 337 -1.49 10.09 -25.10
C PRO A 337 -2.85 10.58 -24.64
N HIS A 338 -3.24 11.81 -25.00
CA HIS A 338 -4.65 12.17 -24.99
C HIS A 338 -5.37 11.07 -25.74
N GLY A 339 -6.34 10.43 -25.07
CA GLY A 339 -7.03 9.29 -25.60
C GLY A 339 -7.36 9.54 -27.06
N THR A 340 -6.87 8.66 -27.93
CA THR A 340 -7.57 8.39 -29.16
C THR A 340 -9.01 8.17 -28.72
N GLU A 341 -9.89 9.12 -29.05
CA GLU A 341 -11.32 8.92 -28.95
C GLU A 341 -11.56 7.56 -29.60
N LEU A 342 -11.90 6.56 -28.78
CA LEU A 342 -12.43 5.32 -29.33
C LEU A 342 -13.59 5.79 -30.21
N PRO A 343 -13.59 5.51 -31.52
CA PRO A 343 -14.78 5.76 -32.30
C PRO A 343 -15.87 4.98 -31.58
N VAL A 344 -16.83 5.71 -31.02
CA VAL A 344 -18.08 5.13 -30.57
C VAL A 344 -18.72 4.64 -31.87
N GLU A 345 -18.35 3.43 -32.28
CA GLU A 345 -19.15 2.63 -33.19
C GLU A 345 -20.42 2.34 -32.41
N VAL A 346 -21.37 3.28 -32.50
CA VAL A 346 -22.76 3.02 -32.23
C VAL A 346 -23.11 1.85 -33.15
N PRO A 347 -23.51 0.67 -32.63
CA PRO A 347 -24.03 -0.38 -33.49
C PRO A 347 -25.34 0.13 -34.07
N SER A 348 -25.25 0.86 -35.18
CA SER A 348 -26.39 1.08 -36.04
C SER A 348 -26.79 -0.27 -36.59
N THR A 349 -28.10 -0.53 -36.60
CA THR A 349 -28.77 -1.72 -37.14
C THR A 349 -29.00 -2.89 -36.16
N GLY A 350 -30.10 -2.78 -35.41
CA GLY A 350 -30.76 -3.92 -34.79
C GLY A 350 -32.14 -3.57 -34.23
N PHE A 351 -32.26 -2.41 -33.59
CA PHE A 351 -33.48 -2.05 -32.86
C PHE A 351 -34.50 -1.24 -33.68
N GLN A 352 -34.06 -0.49 -34.70
CA GLN A 352 -34.97 0.27 -35.58
C GLN A 352 -35.74 -0.60 -36.59
N ARG A 353 -35.36 -1.89 -36.76
CA ARG A 353 -36.08 -2.81 -37.66
C ARG A 353 -37.29 -3.49 -37.01
N ARG A 354 -37.51 -3.30 -35.70
CA ARG A 354 -38.67 -3.86 -34.97
C ARG A 354 -39.87 -2.92 -34.89
N ILE A 355 -39.69 -1.60 -35.01
CA ILE A 355 -40.80 -0.63 -34.97
C ILE A 355 -41.37 -0.32 -36.36
N ALA A 356 -40.65 -0.64 -37.45
CA ALA A 356 -41.16 -0.50 -38.83
C ALA A 356 -41.90 -1.76 -39.36
N ARG A 357 -42.00 -2.85 -38.59
CA ARG A 357 -42.73 -4.07 -38.98
C ARG A 357 -44.03 -4.31 -38.20
N GLU A 358 -44.39 -3.41 -37.29
CA GLU A 358 -45.62 -3.50 -36.47
C GLU A 358 -46.65 -2.42 -36.85
N GLY A 359 -46.40 -1.66 -37.93
CA GLY A 359 -47.30 -0.62 -38.46
C GLY A 359 -47.88 -0.92 -39.84
N ASP A 360 -47.61 -2.09 -40.43
CA ASP A 360 -48.18 -2.49 -41.72
C ASP A 360 -48.66 -3.95 -41.64
N GLY A 361 -49.77 -4.11 -40.94
CA GLY A 361 -50.50 -5.36 -40.72
C GLY A 361 -51.96 -5.01 -40.49
N LYS A 362 -52.67 -4.81 -41.59
CA LYS A 362 -54.14 -4.92 -41.65
C LYS A 362 -54.60 -6.28 -41.16
#